data_AF-A0A7X0NYM5-F1
#
_entry.id   AF-A0A7X0NYM5-F1
#
_cell.length_a   1.000
_cell.length_b   1.000
_cell.length_c   1.000
_cell.angle_alpha   90.00
_cell.angle_beta   90.00
_cell.angle_gamma   90.00
#
_symmetry.space_group_name_H-M   'P 1'
#
loop_
_entity.id
_entity.type
_entity.pdbx_description
1 polymer ?
#
loop_
_entity_poly.entity_id
_entity_poly.type
_entity_poly.pdbx_seq_one_letter_code
_entity_poly.pdbx_strand_id
1 'polypeptide(L)'
;MFLEPTLTRDGTLDGAWWPHSFDLHRELPALVRLLEERLGPILRVRLDTAAWPELPAHLLVDGRFVRVSGLSATPHTIRVIRGSQDGFLLLVIPPDAAGPVAAAAMRIAASTGNTLSAKEILAPLHLLPRSPAAGMRLRRYQSRDSASVLALIDADRLPGQPSCTPHMLDQAVAGTSRYGCGPWTDLDRPATDVLVDPDGQVAGVVSYATRRDHRAGHVLWLHGREVLHIVEELVGHALLHLGDSRPVLAFTAAPGPGPAALPTGRRPMTRKVLEHAGFAARDSWRYLCRTTPGASHAPARPEVVVVASSTPPGWWLKARDDDVSAEVVAQEPIDGFGILWWFGAAAGHADEGLERELLSQADTLLHEHGASETVLYAAGDPEPCWELFDTAGFAEIDHLASFTRPSPPTDRPHPGRGL
;
A
#
# COMPACT_ATOMS: atom_id res chain seq x y z
N MET A 1 -6.11 -14.55 3.14
CA MET A 1 -6.53 -15.95 3.45
C MET A 1 -5.30 -16.84 3.31
N PHE A 2 -5.19 -17.89 4.12
CA PHE A 2 -4.09 -18.86 4.11
C PHE A 2 -4.69 -20.26 4.04
N LEU A 3 -4.26 -21.07 3.08
CA LEU A 3 -4.65 -22.49 2.99
C LEU A 3 -3.52 -23.37 3.49
N GLU A 4 -3.89 -24.54 4.03
CA GLU A 4 -2.93 -25.60 4.29
C GLU A 4 -2.24 -25.99 2.96
N PRO A 5 -0.90 -26.02 2.89
CA PRO A 5 -0.18 -26.13 1.62
C PRO A 5 -0.45 -27.43 0.84
N THR A 6 -0.65 -28.54 1.54
CA THR A 6 -0.78 -29.87 0.92
C THR A 6 -2.22 -30.23 0.57
N LEU A 7 -3.18 -29.56 1.21
CA LEU A 7 -4.62 -29.87 1.19
C LEU A 7 -4.90 -31.35 1.38
N THR A 8 -4.05 -32.08 2.13
CA THR A 8 -4.20 -33.54 2.35
C THR A 8 -5.34 -33.85 3.30
N ARG A 9 -5.82 -32.85 4.06
CA ARG A 9 -6.93 -32.93 5.02
C ARG A 9 -6.67 -33.88 6.19
N ASP A 10 -5.40 -34.06 6.54
CA ASP A 10 -4.99 -34.84 7.71
C ASP A 10 -5.20 -34.07 9.04
N GLY A 11 -5.54 -32.78 8.96
CA GLY A 11 -5.80 -31.89 10.10
C GLY A 11 -7.27 -31.49 10.27
N THR A 12 -7.58 -30.88 11.41
CA THR A 12 -8.92 -30.40 11.81
C THR A 12 -9.41 -29.22 10.96
N LEU A 13 -8.49 -28.42 10.39
CA LEU A 13 -8.78 -27.24 9.57
C LEU A 13 -7.92 -27.27 8.31
N ASP A 14 -8.48 -26.76 7.21
CA ASP A 14 -7.84 -26.70 5.89
C ASP A 14 -7.21 -25.34 5.60
N GLY A 15 -7.24 -24.43 6.59
CA GLY A 15 -6.70 -23.08 6.48
C GLY A 15 -7.47 -22.06 7.33
N ALA A 16 -7.25 -20.78 7.01
CA ALA A 16 -7.85 -19.65 7.68
C ALA A 16 -8.18 -18.50 6.74
N TRP A 17 -9.27 -17.82 7.08
CA TRP A 17 -9.72 -16.59 6.47
C TRP A 17 -9.84 -15.50 7.53
N TRP A 18 -9.26 -14.35 7.24
CA TRP A 18 -9.39 -13.15 8.04
C TRP A 18 -10.10 -12.08 7.18
N PRO A 19 -11.43 -11.92 7.31
CA PRO A 19 -12.19 -10.89 6.61
C PRO A 19 -11.78 -9.47 7.04
N HIS A 20 -12.06 -8.48 6.18
CA HIS A 20 -11.81 -7.06 6.49
C HIS A 20 -12.98 -6.42 7.25
N SER A 21 -14.17 -7.01 7.18
CA SER A 21 -15.40 -6.49 7.79
C SER A 21 -16.38 -7.62 8.13
N PHE A 22 -17.47 -7.26 8.83
CA PHE A 22 -18.59 -8.16 9.06
C PHE A 22 -19.64 -8.14 7.92
N ASP A 23 -19.33 -7.53 6.76
CA ASP A 23 -20.25 -7.48 5.61
C ASP A 23 -19.99 -8.63 4.62
N LEU A 24 -20.82 -9.68 4.70
CA LEU A 24 -20.67 -10.85 3.83
C LEU A 24 -20.90 -10.58 2.34
N HIS A 25 -21.66 -9.54 1.97
CA HIS A 25 -21.87 -9.19 0.56
C HIS A 25 -20.58 -8.68 -0.08
N ARG A 26 -19.74 -8.00 0.71
CA ARG A 26 -18.42 -7.53 0.28
C ARG A 26 -17.35 -8.60 0.39
N GLU A 27 -17.35 -9.36 1.47
CA GLU A 27 -16.23 -10.22 1.84
C GLU A 27 -16.24 -11.58 1.12
N LEU A 28 -17.42 -12.18 0.92
CA LEU A 28 -17.52 -13.52 0.33
C LEU A 28 -17.16 -13.59 -1.16
N PRO A 29 -17.53 -12.62 -2.03
CA PRO A 29 -17.10 -12.66 -3.43
C PRO A 29 -15.58 -12.66 -3.58
N ALA A 30 -14.86 -11.85 -2.79
CA ALA A 30 -13.41 -11.81 -2.79
C ALA A 30 -12.80 -13.13 -2.31
N LEU A 31 -13.34 -13.72 -1.24
CA LEU A 31 -12.90 -15.02 -0.74
C LEU A 31 -13.11 -16.13 -1.79
N VAL A 32 -14.28 -16.17 -2.43
CA VAL A 32 -14.61 -17.18 -3.44
C VAL A 32 -13.62 -17.13 -4.60
N ARG A 33 -13.34 -15.94 -5.15
CA ARG A 33 -12.37 -15.78 -6.26
C ARG A 33 -11.00 -16.36 -5.91
N LEU A 34 -10.47 -16.00 -4.75
CA LEU A 34 -9.17 -16.51 -4.27
C LEU A 34 -9.14 -18.03 -4.06
N LEU A 35 -10.26 -18.62 -3.62
CA LEU A 35 -10.36 -20.07 -3.44
C LEU A 35 -10.49 -20.80 -4.77
N GLU A 36 -11.21 -20.23 -5.74
CA GLU A 36 -11.43 -20.86 -7.04
C GLU A 36 -10.15 -21.02 -7.85
N GLU A 37 -9.19 -20.09 -7.73
CA GLU A 37 -7.85 -20.20 -8.31
C GLU A 37 -7.11 -21.47 -7.88
N ARG A 38 -7.33 -21.94 -6.65
CA ARG A 38 -6.60 -23.06 -6.04
C ARG A 38 -7.40 -24.35 -5.95
N LEU A 39 -8.72 -24.26 -5.76
CA LEU A 39 -9.59 -25.40 -5.45
C LEU A 39 -10.54 -25.76 -6.61
N GLY A 40 -10.64 -24.88 -7.61
CA GLY A 40 -11.65 -24.94 -8.66
C GLY A 40 -13.01 -24.37 -8.21
N PRO A 41 -14.06 -24.48 -9.05
CA PRO A 41 -15.34 -23.83 -8.83
C PRO A 41 -16.00 -24.11 -7.47
N ILE A 42 -16.33 -23.05 -6.73
CA ILE A 42 -17.02 -23.13 -5.44
C ILE A 42 -18.52 -22.97 -5.67
N LEU A 43 -19.31 -23.93 -5.15
CA LEU A 43 -20.77 -23.98 -5.36
C LEU A 43 -21.55 -23.54 -4.13
N ARG A 44 -20.98 -23.73 -2.93
CA ARG A 44 -21.65 -23.42 -1.68
C ARG A 44 -20.67 -22.98 -0.60
N VAL A 45 -21.09 -21.99 0.18
CA VAL A 45 -20.45 -21.53 1.40
C VAL A 45 -21.39 -21.78 2.57
N ARG A 46 -20.85 -22.25 3.70
CA ARG A 46 -21.57 -22.36 4.96
C ARG A 46 -20.84 -21.60 6.07
N LEU A 47 -21.57 -20.79 6.83
CA LEU A 47 -21.02 -19.92 7.86
C LEU A 47 -21.72 -20.16 9.19
N ASP A 48 -20.99 -19.98 10.30
CA ASP A 48 -21.59 -19.96 11.63
C ASP A 48 -22.63 -18.85 11.77
N THR A 49 -23.89 -19.22 12.00
CA THR A 49 -25.00 -18.29 12.17
C THR A 49 -24.94 -17.50 13.47
N ALA A 50 -24.17 -17.95 14.46
CA ALA A 50 -23.98 -17.22 15.71
C ALA A 50 -23.05 -16.01 15.52
N ALA A 51 -22.02 -16.15 14.68
CA ALA A 51 -21.11 -15.05 14.31
C ALA A 51 -21.66 -14.15 13.19
N TRP A 52 -22.59 -14.65 12.38
CA TRP A 52 -23.11 -13.98 11.19
C TRP A 52 -24.64 -14.04 11.16
N PRO A 53 -25.35 -13.09 11.80
CA PRO A 53 -26.81 -13.14 11.96
C PRO A 53 -27.57 -12.92 10.65
N GLU A 54 -26.99 -12.16 9.71
CA GLU A 54 -27.58 -11.86 8.40
C GLU A 54 -26.78 -12.58 7.30
N LEU A 55 -27.28 -13.75 6.88
CA LEU A 55 -26.69 -14.51 5.78
C LEU A 55 -27.47 -14.24 4.48
N PRO A 56 -26.82 -13.78 3.39
CA PRO A 56 -27.47 -13.80 2.08
C PRO A 56 -27.81 -15.24 1.70
N ALA A 57 -28.91 -15.49 1.00
CA ALA A 57 -29.24 -16.85 0.54
C ALA A 57 -28.37 -17.28 -0.66
N HIS A 58 -28.02 -16.31 -1.50
CA HIS A 58 -27.25 -16.48 -2.73
C HIS A 58 -26.36 -15.26 -2.97
N LEU A 59 -25.19 -15.48 -3.56
CA LEU A 59 -24.30 -14.44 -4.05
C LEU A 59 -23.99 -14.68 -5.53
N LEU A 60 -23.93 -13.60 -6.31
CA LEU A 60 -23.47 -13.66 -7.69
C LEU A 60 -21.97 -13.33 -7.71
N VAL A 61 -21.15 -14.29 -8.09
CA VAL A 61 -19.69 -14.14 -8.23
C VAL A 61 -19.31 -14.54 -9.66
N ASP A 62 -18.79 -13.59 -10.43
CA ASP A 62 -18.36 -13.79 -11.83
C ASP A 62 -19.42 -14.48 -12.70
N GLY A 63 -20.66 -14.03 -12.56
CA GLY A 63 -21.82 -14.57 -13.30
C GLY A 63 -22.35 -15.91 -12.79
N ARG A 64 -21.79 -16.49 -11.73
CA ARG A 64 -22.22 -17.76 -11.12
C ARG A 64 -22.82 -17.56 -9.73
N PHE A 65 -23.91 -18.27 -9.44
CA PHE A 65 -24.53 -18.23 -8.13
C PHE A 65 -23.84 -19.15 -7.14
N VAL A 66 -23.31 -18.57 -6.06
CA VAL A 66 -22.79 -19.28 -4.89
C VAL A 66 -23.88 -19.32 -3.83
N ARG A 67 -24.24 -20.52 -3.37
CA ARG A 67 -25.24 -20.67 -2.30
C ARG A 67 -24.60 -20.41 -0.94
N VAL A 68 -25.20 -19.55 -0.14
CA VAL A 68 -24.76 -19.28 1.23
C VAL A 68 -25.80 -19.86 2.20
N SER A 69 -25.34 -20.46 3.30
CA SER A 69 -26.23 -21.11 4.27
C SER A 69 -25.58 -21.24 5.64
N GLY A 70 -26.40 -21.48 6.67
CA GLY A 70 -25.90 -21.68 8.03
C GLY A 70 -25.11 -22.98 8.22
N LEU A 71 -24.13 -22.93 9.12
CA LEU A 71 -23.38 -24.05 9.67
C LEU A 71 -23.52 -24.03 11.19
N SER A 72 -24.18 -25.04 11.75
CA SER A 72 -24.40 -25.11 13.20
C SER A 72 -23.24 -25.81 13.91
N ALA A 73 -23.03 -25.45 15.18
CA ALA A 73 -22.10 -26.11 16.10
C ALA A 73 -20.60 -26.04 15.73
N THR A 74 -20.20 -25.11 14.86
CA THR A 74 -18.80 -24.85 14.53
C THR A 74 -18.53 -23.34 14.57
N PRO A 75 -18.37 -22.74 15.77
CA PRO A 75 -18.14 -21.31 15.89
C PRO A 75 -16.82 -20.91 15.24
N HIS A 76 -16.80 -19.72 14.66
CA HIS A 76 -15.63 -19.16 13.98
C HIS A 76 -15.09 -20.03 12.84
N THR A 77 -15.97 -20.72 12.10
CA THR A 77 -15.56 -21.43 10.90
C THR A 77 -16.43 -21.10 9.70
N ILE A 78 -15.83 -21.29 8.53
CA ILE A 78 -16.50 -21.23 7.24
C ILE A 78 -16.19 -22.52 6.49
N ARG A 79 -17.23 -23.16 5.95
CA ARG A 79 -17.08 -24.34 5.11
C ARG A 79 -17.36 -23.99 3.66
N VAL A 80 -16.38 -24.17 2.80
CA VAL A 80 -16.47 -23.94 1.36
C VAL A 80 -16.55 -25.27 0.64
N ILE A 81 -17.54 -25.43 -0.24
CA ILE A 81 -17.90 -26.69 -0.87
C ILE A 81 -17.85 -26.51 -2.39
N ARG A 82 -17.05 -27.35 -3.05
CA ARG A 82 -16.94 -27.43 -4.50
C ARG A 82 -17.86 -28.50 -5.08
N GLY A 83 -17.72 -28.80 -6.38
CA GLY A 83 -18.36 -29.97 -7.00
C GLY A 83 -18.15 -31.26 -6.19
N SER A 84 -19.03 -32.25 -6.38
CA SER A 84 -19.03 -33.56 -5.67
C SER A 84 -19.17 -33.52 -4.13
N GLN A 85 -19.63 -32.42 -3.54
CA GLN A 85 -19.76 -32.22 -2.07
C GLN A 85 -18.42 -32.23 -1.31
N ASP A 86 -17.32 -32.07 -2.03
CA ASP A 86 -16.00 -31.94 -1.44
C ASP A 86 -15.87 -30.58 -0.76
N GLY A 87 -15.55 -30.55 0.53
CA GLY A 87 -15.69 -29.35 1.34
C GLY A 87 -14.51 -29.12 2.29
N PHE A 88 -14.04 -27.88 2.31
CA PHE A 88 -12.90 -27.38 3.07
C PHE A 88 -13.40 -26.54 4.24
N LEU A 89 -12.85 -26.76 5.44
CA LEU A 89 -13.21 -26.05 6.66
C LEU A 89 -12.09 -25.07 7.02
N LEU A 90 -12.40 -23.77 6.98
CA LEU A 90 -11.45 -22.72 7.30
C LEU A 90 -11.80 -22.06 8.64
N LEU A 91 -10.78 -21.69 9.39
CA LEU A 91 -10.91 -20.78 10.54
C LEU A 91 -11.36 -19.40 10.05
N VAL A 92 -12.34 -18.80 10.71
CA VAL A 92 -12.73 -17.40 10.52
C VAL A 92 -12.20 -16.58 11.68
N ILE A 93 -11.26 -15.70 11.40
CA ILE A 93 -10.70 -14.80 12.41
C ILE A 93 -11.57 -13.53 12.45
N PRO A 94 -11.98 -13.02 13.63
CA PRO A 94 -12.75 -11.79 13.71
C PRO A 94 -12.06 -10.61 12.97
N PRO A 95 -12.80 -9.80 12.19
CA PRO A 95 -12.24 -8.64 11.49
C PRO A 95 -11.44 -7.68 12.37
N ASP A 96 -11.85 -7.54 13.64
CA ASP A 96 -11.26 -6.69 14.67
C ASP A 96 -10.13 -7.36 15.47
N ALA A 97 -9.79 -8.62 15.16
CA ALA A 97 -8.66 -9.28 15.80
C ALA A 97 -7.35 -8.53 15.49
N ALA A 98 -6.56 -8.23 16.52
CA ALA A 98 -5.22 -7.67 16.36
C ALA A 98 -4.43 -8.57 15.42
N GLY A 99 -3.80 -8.03 14.39
CA GLY A 99 -3.33 -8.92 13.33
C GLY A 99 -2.04 -9.73 13.60
N PRO A 100 -1.16 -9.47 14.60
CA PRO A 100 -0.15 -10.48 14.98
C PRO A 100 -0.84 -11.75 15.51
N VAL A 101 -1.95 -11.52 16.22
CA VAL A 101 -2.83 -12.53 16.80
C VAL A 101 -3.61 -13.22 15.67
N ALA A 102 -4.12 -12.48 14.68
CA ALA A 102 -4.70 -13.05 13.47
C ALA A 102 -3.68 -13.87 12.66
N ALA A 103 -2.50 -13.33 12.36
CA ALA A 103 -1.48 -14.00 11.56
C ALA A 103 -0.96 -15.28 12.25
N ALA A 104 -0.81 -15.27 13.58
CA ALA A 104 -0.50 -16.46 14.36
C ALA A 104 -1.62 -17.52 14.23
N ALA A 105 -2.87 -17.12 14.39
CA ALA A 105 -4.03 -18.00 14.21
C ALA A 105 -4.10 -18.56 12.79
N MET A 106 -3.82 -17.76 11.76
CA MET A 106 -3.78 -18.20 10.36
C MET A 106 -2.70 -19.25 10.11
N ARG A 107 -1.48 -19.05 10.65
CA ARG A 107 -0.38 -20.01 10.51
C ARG A 107 -0.67 -21.33 11.21
N ILE A 108 -1.24 -21.29 12.42
CA ILE A 108 -1.61 -22.50 13.17
C ILE A 108 -2.72 -23.25 12.43
N ALA A 109 -3.75 -22.55 11.96
CA ALA A 109 -4.86 -23.18 11.24
C ALA A 109 -4.43 -23.79 9.90
N ALA A 110 -3.42 -23.22 9.23
CA ALA A 110 -2.90 -23.70 7.96
C ALA A 110 -1.69 -24.64 8.08
N SER A 111 -1.29 -25.07 9.29
CA SER A 111 -0.16 -26.01 9.44
C SER A 111 -0.60 -27.44 9.14
N THR A 112 0.20 -28.17 8.35
CA THR A 112 -0.04 -29.58 8.01
C THR A 112 -0.18 -30.43 9.27
N GLY A 113 -1.27 -31.20 9.37
CA GLY A 113 -1.56 -32.04 10.53
C GLY A 113 -2.01 -31.29 11.79
N ASN A 114 -2.46 -30.03 11.68
CA ASN A 114 -3.05 -29.29 12.81
C ASN A 114 -4.24 -30.07 13.41
N THR A 115 -4.18 -30.37 14.70
CA THR A 115 -5.28 -31.04 15.43
C THR A 115 -6.16 -30.06 16.22
N LEU A 116 -5.73 -28.79 16.37
CA LEU A 116 -6.44 -27.79 17.15
C LEU A 116 -7.72 -27.32 16.44
N SER A 117 -8.80 -27.20 17.21
CA SER A 117 -10.07 -26.64 16.74
C SER A 117 -10.02 -25.11 16.62
N ALA A 118 -10.96 -24.53 15.87
CA ALA A 118 -11.08 -23.08 15.74
C ALA A 118 -11.19 -22.36 17.09
N LYS A 119 -11.96 -22.91 18.03
CA LYS A 119 -12.09 -22.35 19.38
C LYS A 119 -10.77 -22.38 20.15
N GLU A 120 -9.98 -23.45 20.05
CA GLU A 120 -8.69 -23.57 20.73
C GLU A 120 -7.64 -22.64 20.12
N ILE A 121 -7.66 -22.46 18.80
CA ILE A 121 -6.79 -21.48 18.13
C ILE A 121 -7.19 -20.04 18.52
N LEU A 122 -8.48 -19.78 18.72
CA LEU A 122 -8.98 -18.45 19.07
C LEU A 122 -9.05 -18.17 20.59
N ALA A 123 -8.95 -19.20 21.44
CA ALA A 123 -9.01 -19.06 22.91
C ALA A 123 -7.87 -18.20 23.49
N PRO A 124 -6.61 -18.33 23.02
CA PRO A 124 -5.54 -17.41 23.39
C PRO A 124 -5.85 -15.95 23.04
N LEU A 125 -6.60 -15.69 21.95
CA LEU A 125 -6.89 -14.30 21.53
C LEU A 125 -7.81 -13.56 22.52
N HIS A 126 -8.57 -14.29 23.34
CA HIS A 126 -9.46 -13.72 24.36
C HIS A 126 -8.77 -13.52 25.74
N LEU A 127 -7.56 -14.07 25.93
CA LEU A 127 -6.84 -14.10 27.21
C LEU A 127 -5.43 -13.49 27.16
N LEU A 128 -4.93 -13.10 25.99
CA LEU A 128 -3.66 -12.39 25.87
C LEU A 128 -3.84 -10.91 26.25
N PRO A 129 -2.97 -10.33 27.09
CA PRO A 129 -2.88 -8.89 27.19
C PRO A 129 -2.56 -8.30 25.81
N ARG A 130 -3.08 -7.10 25.53
CA ARG A 130 -2.75 -6.34 24.33
C ARG A 130 -1.21 -6.22 24.19
N SER A 131 -0.72 -6.47 22.98
CA SER A 131 0.62 -6.17 22.43
C SER A 131 1.77 -7.21 22.60
N PRO A 132 2.41 -7.65 21.50
CA PRO A 132 3.76 -8.23 21.49
C PRO A 132 4.88 -7.18 21.72
N ALA A 133 4.57 -5.88 21.84
CA ALA A 133 5.56 -4.83 22.09
C ALA A 133 6.03 -4.77 23.56
N ALA A 134 5.86 -5.85 24.34
CA ALA A 134 6.34 -5.92 25.71
C ALA A 134 7.89 -5.84 25.73
N GLY A 135 8.41 -4.66 26.04
CA GLY A 135 9.85 -4.37 26.09
C GLY A 135 10.38 -3.56 24.91
N MET A 136 9.57 -3.31 23.87
CA MET A 136 9.95 -2.37 22.81
C MET A 136 9.78 -0.93 23.31
N ARG A 137 10.68 -0.03 22.89
CA ARG A 137 10.67 1.36 23.33
C ARG A 137 10.75 2.32 22.15
N LEU A 138 9.86 3.31 22.13
CA LEU A 138 9.96 4.45 21.23
C LEU A 138 10.93 5.50 21.77
N ARG A 139 11.80 6.01 20.91
CA ARG A 139 12.68 7.14 21.21
C ARG A 139 13.03 7.93 19.94
N ARG A 140 13.53 9.15 20.14
CA ARG A 140 14.07 9.99 19.06
C ARG A 140 15.17 9.27 18.29
N TYR A 141 15.13 9.42 16.97
CA TYR A 141 16.19 9.01 16.05
C TYR A 141 17.52 9.66 16.45
N GLN A 142 18.60 8.89 16.36
CA GLN A 142 19.97 9.33 16.61
C GLN A 142 20.86 8.88 15.45
N SER A 143 21.97 9.56 15.22
CA SER A 143 22.87 9.24 14.09
C SER A 143 23.39 7.79 14.11
N ARG A 144 23.48 7.15 15.28
CA ARG A 144 23.84 5.72 15.41
C ARG A 144 22.81 4.76 14.80
N ASP A 145 21.56 5.20 14.65
CA ASP A 145 20.46 4.41 14.09
C ASP A 145 20.45 4.45 12.55
N SER A 146 21.26 5.33 11.94
CA SER A 146 21.26 5.61 10.49
C SER A 146 21.35 4.33 9.66
N ALA A 147 22.29 3.44 9.97
CA ALA A 147 22.47 2.20 9.22
C ALA A 147 21.24 1.29 9.27
N SER A 148 20.62 1.13 10.45
CA SER A 148 19.42 0.30 10.61
C SER A 148 18.20 0.93 9.96
N VAL A 149 18.05 2.26 10.03
CA VAL A 149 16.96 3.00 9.38
C VAL A 149 17.08 2.92 7.85
N LEU A 150 18.30 3.09 7.31
CA LEU A 150 18.55 2.91 5.88
C LEU A 150 18.21 1.49 5.42
N ALA A 151 18.57 0.47 6.21
CA ALA A 151 18.21 -0.92 5.91
C ALA A 151 16.69 -1.16 5.94
N LEU A 152 15.95 -0.49 6.82
CA LEU A 152 14.48 -0.56 6.84
C LEU A 152 13.86 0.11 5.61
N ILE A 153 14.38 1.26 5.20
CA ILE A 153 13.91 1.99 4.00
C ILE A 153 14.20 1.14 2.75
N ASP A 154 15.43 0.64 2.62
CA ASP A 154 15.85 -0.16 1.46
C ASP A 154 15.13 -1.51 1.38
N ALA A 155 14.66 -2.06 2.50
CA ALA A 155 13.84 -3.28 2.51
C ALA A 155 12.45 -3.07 1.88
N ASP A 156 11.92 -1.85 1.91
CA ASP A 156 10.62 -1.48 1.33
C ASP A 156 10.76 -0.87 -0.08
N ARG A 157 11.97 -0.87 -0.66
CA ARG A 157 12.29 -0.26 -1.95
C ARG A 157 11.59 -0.98 -3.12
N LEU A 158 11.04 -0.18 -4.04
CA LEU A 158 10.44 -0.72 -5.27
C LEU A 158 11.53 -0.98 -6.34
N PRO A 159 11.32 -1.97 -7.22
CA PRO A 159 12.11 -2.12 -8.46
C PRO A 159 12.21 -0.81 -9.22
N GLY A 160 13.40 -0.39 -9.66
CA GLY A 160 13.60 0.89 -10.33
C GLY A 160 13.79 2.11 -9.42
N GLN A 161 13.76 1.96 -8.08
CA GLN A 161 14.16 3.03 -7.15
C GLN A 161 15.64 2.90 -6.76
N PRO A 162 16.43 3.98 -6.74
CA PRO A 162 17.78 3.92 -6.17
C PRO A 162 17.71 3.77 -4.64
N SER A 163 18.80 3.27 -4.04
CA SER A 163 18.89 3.13 -2.58
C SER A 163 18.85 4.49 -1.88
N CYS A 164 18.27 4.51 -0.68
CA CYS A 164 18.31 5.71 0.15
C CYS A 164 19.74 5.94 0.66
N THR A 165 20.31 7.11 0.37
CA THR A 165 21.66 7.45 0.87
C THR A 165 21.59 8.08 2.26
N PRO A 166 22.67 8.02 3.07
CA PRO A 166 22.72 8.72 4.35
C PRO A 166 22.40 10.22 4.23
N HIS A 167 22.87 10.86 3.15
CA HIS A 167 22.60 12.28 2.90
C HIS A 167 21.10 12.56 2.65
N MET A 168 20.42 11.69 1.90
CA MET A 168 18.97 11.80 1.67
C MET A 168 18.18 11.62 2.97
N LEU A 169 18.57 10.64 3.80
CA LEU A 169 17.97 10.46 5.12
C LEU A 169 18.18 11.69 6.03
N ASP A 170 19.38 12.27 6.04
CA ASP A 170 19.68 13.47 6.82
C ASP A 170 18.82 14.67 6.36
N GLN A 171 18.62 14.84 5.06
CA GLN A 171 17.71 15.85 4.51
C GLN A 171 16.27 15.62 4.97
N ALA A 172 15.77 14.38 4.86
CA ALA A 172 14.42 14.02 5.28
C ALA A 172 14.18 14.24 6.78
N VAL A 173 15.16 13.88 7.63
CA VAL A 173 15.11 14.12 9.09
C VAL A 173 15.18 15.62 9.41
N ALA A 174 15.90 16.40 8.61
CA ALA A 174 15.94 17.86 8.74
C ALA A 174 14.68 18.56 8.22
N GLY A 175 13.83 17.87 7.45
CA GLY A 175 12.69 18.46 6.75
C GLY A 175 13.11 19.30 5.55
N THR A 176 14.16 18.88 4.85
CA THR A 176 14.65 19.53 3.63
C THR A 176 14.58 18.55 2.45
N SER A 177 14.66 19.08 1.23
CA SER A 177 14.67 18.29 0.01
C SER A 177 15.78 18.78 -0.92
N ARG A 178 16.34 17.86 -1.69
CA ARG A 178 17.32 18.13 -2.75
C ARG A 178 16.84 19.17 -3.77
N TYR A 179 15.53 19.31 -3.97
CA TYR A 179 14.94 20.19 -4.98
C TYR A 179 14.47 21.56 -4.45
N GLY A 180 14.69 21.87 -3.17
CA GLY A 180 14.41 23.20 -2.58
C GLY A 180 12.93 23.54 -2.38
N CYS A 181 12.05 23.17 -3.30
CA CYS A 181 10.60 23.23 -3.21
C CYS A 181 10.05 21.79 -3.15
N GLY A 182 9.86 21.27 -1.95
CA GLY A 182 9.27 19.94 -1.74
C GLY A 182 8.10 19.99 -0.76
N PRO A 183 7.46 18.84 -0.46
CA PRO A 183 6.33 18.75 0.47
C PRO A 183 6.62 19.21 1.92
N TRP A 184 7.86 19.64 2.19
CA TRP A 184 8.40 20.02 3.50
C TRP A 184 8.27 21.51 3.83
N THR A 185 8.06 22.38 2.83
CA THR A 185 8.19 23.85 2.99
C THR A 185 7.20 24.44 4.01
N ASP A 186 6.00 23.87 4.07
CA ASP A 186 4.90 24.31 4.94
C ASP A 186 4.85 23.57 6.28
N LEU A 187 5.80 22.68 6.55
CA LEU A 187 5.83 21.86 7.76
C LEU A 187 6.72 22.48 8.83
N ASP A 188 6.36 22.23 10.08
CA ASP A 188 7.29 22.33 11.21
C ASP A 188 8.41 21.29 11.03
N ARG A 189 9.52 21.47 11.75
CA ARG A 189 10.65 20.54 11.66
C ARG A 189 10.16 19.11 11.98
N PRO A 190 10.38 18.13 11.09
CA PRO A 190 9.93 16.76 11.30
C PRO A 190 10.50 16.15 12.58
N ALA A 191 9.62 15.45 13.27
CA ALA A 191 9.95 14.55 14.36
C ALA A 191 10.14 13.15 13.77
N THR A 192 11.32 12.55 13.97
CA THR A 192 11.60 11.17 13.57
C THR A 192 11.91 10.33 14.80
N ASP A 193 11.13 9.28 15.00
CA ASP A 193 11.26 8.34 16.13
C ASP A 193 11.47 6.92 15.63
N VAL A 194 12.27 6.17 16.40
CA VAL A 194 12.57 4.77 16.16
C VAL A 194 11.97 3.91 17.27
N LEU A 195 11.37 2.79 16.88
CA LEU A 195 10.98 1.73 17.79
C LEU A 195 12.17 0.78 17.93
N VAL A 196 12.70 0.65 19.14
CA VAL A 196 13.80 -0.27 19.44
C VAL A 196 13.30 -1.48 20.23
N ASP A 197 13.89 -2.63 19.96
CA ASP A 197 13.67 -3.84 20.74
C ASP A 197 14.48 -3.84 22.07
N PRO A 198 14.28 -4.84 22.96
CA PRO A 198 15.04 -4.93 24.21
C PRO A 198 16.56 -5.04 24.04
N ASP A 199 17.03 -5.55 22.89
CA ASP A 199 18.45 -5.68 22.55
C ASP A 199 19.03 -4.38 21.98
N GLY A 200 18.20 -3.34 21.84
CA GLY A 200 18.57 -2.03 21.33
C GLY A 200 18.63 -1.93 19.80
N GLN A 201 18.17 -2.95 19.08
CA GLN A 201 18.08 -2.92 17.63
C GLN A 201 16.84 -2.14 17.17
N VAL A 202 16.98 -1.40 16.07
CA VAL A 202 15.88 -0.65 15.48
C VAL A 202 14.96 -1.61 14.74
N ALA A 203 13.73 -1.73 15.23
CA ALA A 203 12.71 -2.60 14.67
C ALA A 203 11.77 -1.84 13.70
N GLY A 204 11.64 -0.52 13.88
CA GLY A 204 10.85 0.33 13.00
C GLY A 204 11.13 1.82 13.19
N VAL A 205 10.64 2.64 12.26
CA VAL A 205 10.85 4.09 12.24
C VAL A 205 9.61 4.80 11.70
N VAL A 206 9.30 5.96 12.26
CA VAL A 206 8.23 6.85 11.79
C VAL A 206 8.70 8.30 11.82
N SER A 207 8.32 9.03 10.78
CA SER A 207 8.53 10.48 10.69
C SER A 207 7.18 11.19 10.56
N TYR A 208 7.00 12.24 11.34
CA TYR A 208 5.77 13.01 11.37
C TYR A 208 6.04 14.49 11.64
N ALA A 209 5.15 15.35 11.20
CA ALA A 209 5.23 16.79 11.40
C ALA A 209 3.83 17.41 11.48
N THR A 210 3.73 18.59 12.08
CA THR A 210 2.57 19.46 11.96
C THR A 210 2.81 20.48 10.85
N ARG A 211 1.76 20.84 10.12
CA ARG A 211 1.83 22.01 9.25
C ARG A 211 2.01 23.27 10.11
N ARG A 212 2.76 24.27 9.62
CA ARG A 212 3.03 25.53 10.34
C ARG A 212 1.77 26.34 10.67
N ASP A 213 0.70 26.17 9.89
CA ASP A 213 -0.61 26.77 10.15
C ASP A 213 -1.44 25.97 11.19
N HIS A 214 -0.88 24.87 11.70
CA HIS A 214 -1.46 23.90 12.62
C HIS A 214 -2.77 23.25 12.17
N ARG A 215 -3.17 23.40 10.89
CA ARG A 215 -4.45 22.88 10.37
C ARG A 215 -4.44 21.39 10.07
N ALA A 216 -3.27 20.79 9.87
CA ALA A 216 -3.13 19.37 9.57
C ALA A 216 -1.90 18.76 10.25
N GLY A 217 -2.04 17.50 10.65
CA GLY A 217 -0.91 16.64 11.01
C GLY A 217 -0.47 15.83 9.79
N HIS A 218 0.81 15.48 9.73
CA HIS A 218 1.38 14.71 8.64
C HIS A 218 2.18 13.54 9.19
N VAL A 219 1.82 12.32 8.83
CA VAL A 219 2.72 11.15 8.88
C VAL A 219 3.46 11.15 7.56
N LEU A 220 4.74 11.47 7.59
CA LEU A 220 5.54 11.70 6.40
C LEU A 220 5.89 10.37 5.74
N TRP A 221 6.57 9.50 6.50
CA TRP A 221 6.98 8.18 6.08
C TRP A 221 7.12 7.27 7.30
N LEU A 222 6.99 5.95 7.09
CA LEU A 222 7.04 4.93 8.14
C LEU A 222 7.56 3.63 7.55
N HIS A 223 8.47 2.96 8.26
CA HIS A 223 8.99 1.64 7.89
C HIS A 223 9.01 0.71 9.10
N GLY A 224 8.35 -0.44 8.97
CA GLY A 224 8.20 -1.44 10.03
C GLY A 224 8.28 -2.89 9.52
N ARG A 225 8.84 -3.09 8.31
CA ARG A 225 8.97 -4.40 7.63
C ARG A 225 7.66 -5.17 7.50
N GLU A 226 6.55 -4.45 7.39
CA GLU A 226 5.18 -5.01 7.40
C GLU A 226 4.86 -5.89 8.62
N VAL A 227 5.58 -5.70 9.73
CA VAL A 227 5.29 -6.34 11.01
C VAL A 227 4.21 -5.54 11.72
N LEU A 228 3.01 -6.12 11.81
CA LEU A 228 1.83 -5.38 12.22
C LEU A 228 1.96 -4.63 13.55
N HIS A 229 2.40 -5.27 14.64
CA HIS A 229 2.49 -4.59 15.95
C HIS A 229 3.50 -3.43 15.92
N ILE A 230 4.57 -3.54 15.12
CA ILE A 230 5.52 -2.45 14.92
C ILE A 230 4.81 -1.30 14.23
N VAL A 231 4.07 -1.58 13.16
CA VAL A 231 3.36 -0.56 12.40
C VAL A 231 2.22 0.07 13.22
N GLU A 232 1.45 -0.72 13.98
CA GLU A 232 0.41 -0.24 14.91
C GLU A 232 0.99 0.72 15.95
N GLU A 233 2.10 0.34 16.59
CA GLU A 233 2.76 1.19 17.59
C GLU A 233 3.31 2.48 16.96
N LEU A 234 3.91 2.40 15.76
CA LEU A 234 4.42 3.57 15.05
C LEU A 234 3.30 4.53 14.60
N VAL A 235 2.21 4.01 14.03
CA VAL A 235 1.04 4.81 13.62
C VAL A 235 0.33 5.39 14.83
N GLY A 236 0.10 4.59 15.87
CA GLY A 236 -0.49 5.03 17.13
C GLY A 236 0.32 6.13 17.80
N HIS A 237 1.65 5.97 17.88
CA HIS A 237 2.56 6.98 18.41
C HIS A 237 2.52 8.30 17.64
N ALA A 238 2.50 8.25 16.32
CA ALA A 238 2.40 9.43 15.48
C ALA A 238 1.05 10.16 15.69
N LEU A 239 -0.07 9.41 15.71
CA LEU A 239 -1.40 9.97 15.96
C LEU A 239 -1.51 10.61 17.35
N LEU A 240 -0.97 9.97 18.38
CA LEU A 240 -0.93 10.51 19.74
C LEU A 240 -0.21 11.87 19.81
N HIS A 241 0.88 12.04 19.04
CA HIS A 241 1.61 13.31 18.98
C HIS A 241 0.91 14.37 18.13
N LEU A 242 0.28 13.99 17.03
CA LEU A 242 -0.44 14.93 16.15
C LEU A 242 -1.78 15.38 16.76
N GLY A 243 -2.35 14.56 17.64
CA GLY A 243 -3.63 14.77 18.31
C GLY A 243 -4.82 14.52 17.39
N ASP A 244 -6.02 14.35 17.99
CA ASP A 244 -7.24 14.02 17.25
C ASP A 244 -8.02 15.22 16.73
N SER A 245 -7.69 16.44 17.14
CA SER A 245 -8.50 17.64 16.81
C SER A 245 -8.38 18.14 15.36
N ARG A 246 -7.52 17.50 14.55
CA ARG A 246 -7.16 17.97 13.20
C ARG A 246 -7.11 16.81 12.22
N PRO A 247 -7.34 17.04 10.91
CA PRO A 247 -7.10 16.02 9.91
C PRO A 247 -5.62 15.62 9.90
N VAL A 248 -5.37 14.33 9.68
CA VAL A 248 -4.02 13.77 9.54
C VAL A 248 -3.86 13.21 8.14
N LEU A 249 -2.83 13.67 7.44
CA LEU A 249 -2.42 13.14 6.15
C LEU A 249 -1.29 12.13 6.37
N ALA A 250 -1.27 11.03 5.63
CA ALA A 250 -0.21 10.02 5.73
C ALA A 250 0.41 9.73 4.37
N PHE A 251 1.72 9.44 4.40
CA PHE A 251 2.58 9.27 3.23
C PHE A 251 2.68 10.54 2.38
N THR A 252 2.90 11.69 3.01
CA THR A 252 3.01 12.98 2.31
C THR A 252 4.45 13.40 1.98
N ALA A 253 5.45 12.60 2.35
CA ALA A 253 6.84 12.78 1.91
C ALA A 253 7.58 11.44 1.87
N ALA A 254 8.77 11.40 1.29
CA ALA A 254 9.62 10.21 1.26
C ALA A 254 11.06 10.58 1.64
N PRO A 255 11.80 9.68 2.32
CA PRO A 255 13.20 9.93 2.68
C PRO A 255 14.18 9.69 1.53
N GLY A 256 13.79 8.90 0.53
CA GLY A 256 14.53 8.65 -0.70
C GLY A 256 13.82 9.22 -1.93
N PRO A 257 14.40 9.06 -3.13
CA PRO A 257 13.77 9.48 -4.38
C PRO A 257 12.57 8.57 -4.70
N GLY A 258 11.44 9.20 -4.98
CA GLY A 258 10.16 8.53 -5.20
C GLY A 258 9.01 9.42 -4.73
N PRO A 259 7.77 9.07 -5.11
CA PRO A 259 6.60 9.83 -4.74
C PRO A 259 6.31 9.65 -3.25
N ALA A 260 5.73 10.69 -2.68
CA ALA A 260 5.10 10.66 -1.37
C ALA A 260 3.84 9.78 -1.42
N ALA A 261 3.99 8.47 -1.31
CA ALA A 261 2.89 7.51 -1.32
C ALA A 261 3.30 6.15 -0.74
N LEU A 262 2.32 5.38 -0.25
CA LEU A 262 2.52 4.01 0.20
C LEU A 262 2.33 3.03 -0.97
N PRO A 263 3.28 2.15 -1.30
CA PRO A 263 3.08 1.02 -2.21
C PRO A 263 2.15 -0.04 -1.60
N THR A 264 0.86 0.01 -1.94
CA THR A 264 -0.20 -0.70 -1.22
C THR A 264 -0.21 -2.22 -1.42
N GLY A 265 0.30 -2.72 -2.55
CA GLY A 265 0.40 -4.15 -2.85
C GLY A 265 1.56 -4.81 -2.12
N ARG A 266 2.73 -4.14 -2.05
CA ARG A 266 3.91 -4.63 -1.30
C ARG A 266 3.88 -4.29 0.17
N ARG A 267 3.08 -3.31 0.58
CA ARG A 267 2.88 -2.91 1.98
C ARG A 267 1.42 -3.03 2.46
N PRO A 268 0.83 -4.25 2.37
CA PRO A 268 -0.58 -4.46 2.68
C PRO A 268 -0.88 -4.33 4.18
N MET A 269 0.09 -4.60 5.06
CA MET A 269 -0.10 -4.49 6.50
C MET A 269 -0.15 -3.03 6.92
N THR A 270 0.77 -2.21 6.41
CA THR A 270 0.78 -0.77 6.67
C THR A 270 -0.49 -0.11 6.15
N ARG A 271 -0.95 -0.48 4.96
CA ARG A 271 -2.26 -0.05 4.45
C ARG A 271 -3.39 -0.39 5.42
N LYS A 272 -3.45 -1.65 5.86
CA LYS A 272 -4.52 -2.13 6.77
C LYS A 272 -4.52 -1.38 8.11
N VAL A 273 -3.35 -1.08 8.69
CA VAL A 273 -3.25 -0.30 9.93
C VAL A 273 -3.79 1.12 9.75
N LEU A 274 -3.44 1.78 8.65
CA LEU A 274 -3.94 3.12 8.35
C LEU A 274 -5.47 3.10 8.20
N GLU A 275 -6.00 2.16 7.42
CA GLU A 275 -7.46 2.02 7.23
C GLU A 275 -8.17 1.76 8.57
N HIS A 276 -7.62 0.91 9.44
CA HIS A 276 -8.16 0.65 10.78
C HIS A 276 -8.06 1.87 11.70
N ALA A 277 -7.02 2.70 11.55
CA ALA A 277 -6.86 3.96 12.27
C ALA A 277 -7.76 5.09 11.74
N GLY A 278 -8.61 4.81 10.74
CA GLY A 278 -9.59 5.75 10.19
C GLY A 278 -9.05 6.60 9.02
N PHE A 279 -7.94 6.19 8.40
CA PHE A 279 -7.48 6.81 7.17
C PHE A 279 -8.22 6.22 5.97
N ALA A 280 -8.55 7.07 5.00
CA ALA A 280 -9.02 6.67 3.68
C ALA A 280 -7.96 7.02 2.62
N ALA A 281 -7.83 6.18 1.59
CA ALA A 281 -7.01 6.51 0.43
C ALA A 281 -7.56 7.77 -0.26
N ARG A 282 -6.67 8.68 -0.65
CA ARG A 282 -7.02 9.99 -1.23
C ARG A 282 -6.59 10.06 -2.69
N ASP A 283 -5.29 9.97 -2.92
CA ASP A 283 -4.70 10.02 -4.25
C ASP A 283 -4.08 8.64 -4.55
N SER A 284 -4.18 8.21 -5.80
CA SER A 284 -3.71 6.89 -6.22
C SER A 284 -3.01 6.92 -7.56
N TRP A 285 -1.89 6.21 -7.66
CA TRP A 285 -1.07 6.10 -8.86
C TRP A 285 -0.66 4.66 -9.10
N ARG A 286 -0.44 4.29 -10.36
CA ARG A 286 0.23 3.04 -10.71
C ARG A 286 1.72 3.28 -10.86
N TYR A 287 2.52 2.43 -10.22
CA TYR A 287 3.97 2.41 -10.37
C TYR A 287 4.33 1.46 -11.50
N LEU A 288 4.87 2.01 -12.57
CA LEU A 288 5.30 1.27 -13.74
C LEU A 288 6.84 1.24 -13.80
N CYS A 289 7.42 0.09 -14.10
CA CYS A 289 8.85 -0.06 -14.27
C CYS A 289 9.18 -0.83 -15.54
N ARG A 290 10.24 -0.41 -16.20
CA ARG A 290 10.84 -1.11 -17.33
C ARG A 290 12.32 -1.33 -17.06
N THR A 291 12.76 -2.58 -17.22
CA THR A 291 14.12 -3.04 -16.98
C THR A 291 14.86 -3.43 -18.26
N THR A 292 14.19 -3.37 -19.40
CA THR A 292 14.77 -3.60 -20.73
C THR A 292 14.73 -2.30 -21.54
N PRO A 293 15.79 -1.93 -22.27
CA PRO A 293 15.74 -0.79 -23.19
C PRO A 293 14.56 -0.93 -24.14
N GLY A 294 13.80 0.14 -24.34
CA GLY A 294 12.72 0.16 -25.32
C GLY A 294 13.25 -0.22 -26.70
N ALA A 295 12.42 -0.89 -27.51
CA ALA A 295 12.78 -1.12 -28.90
C ALA A 295 12.97 0.23 -29.60
N SER A 296 14.16 0.48 -30.15
CA SER A 296 14.44 1.71 -30.89
C SER A 296 13.57 1.74 -32.15
N HIS A 297 12.61 2.66 -32.20
CA HIS A 297 11.80 2.92 -33.38
C HIS A 297 12.43 4.07 -34.16
N ALA A 298 12.38 4.02 -35.49
CA ALA A 298 12.80 5.15 -36.31
C ALA A 298 11.94 6.37 -35.94
N PRO A 299 12.54 7.57 -35.75
CA PRO A 299 11.80 8.72 -35.25
C PRO A 299 10.65 9.05 -36.20
N ALA A 300 9.42 8.84 -35.73
CA ALA A 300 8.23 9.23 -36.44
C ALA A 300 8.02 10.74 -36.22
N ARG A 301 7.46 11.43 -37.22
CA ARG A 301 6.99 12.81 -37.03
C ARG A 301 5.87 12.80 -35.98
N PRO A 302 5.75 13.83 -35.13
CA PRO A 302 6.43 15.14 -35.17
C PRO A 302 7.80 15.19 -34.47
N GLU A 303 8.59 16.23 -34.78
CA GLU A 303 9.88 16.46 -34.14
C GLU A 303 9.67 16.85 -32.66
N VAL A 304 10.41 16.21 -31.75
CA VAL A 304 10.33 16.49 -30.32
C VAL A 304 11.42 17.50 -29.94
N VAL A 305 11.05 18.52 -29.19
CA VAL A 305 11.96 19.51 -28.64
C VAL A 305 12.34 19.09 -27.22
N VAL A 306 13.64 18.93 -26.98
CA VAL A 306 14.20 18.64 -25.65
C VAL A 306 14.68 19.94 -25.03
N VAL A 307 14.12 20.30 -23.87
CA VAL A 307 14.46 21.51 -23.11
C VAL A 307 15.05 21.11 -21.77
N ALA A 308 16.15 21.73 -21.35
CA ALA A 308 16.71 21.47 -20.02
C ALA A 308 15.74 21.91 -18.92
N SER A 309 15.49 21.04 -17.95
CA SER A 309 14.69 21.31 -16.75
C SER A 309 15.59 21.42 -15.53
N SER A 310 15.29 22.34 -14.62
CA SER A 310 15.95 22.49 -13.32
C SER A 310 15.12 21.93 -12.16
N THR A 311 13.84 21.59 -12.37
CA THR A 311 12.94 21.10 -11.33
C THR A 311 11.96 20.06 -11.89
N PRO A 312 12.31 18.76 -11.86
CA PRO A 312 13.58 18.19 -11.43
C PRO A 312 14.71 18.43 -12.48
N PRO A 313 15.99 18.36 -12.09
CA PRO A 313 17.12 18.39 -13.01
C PRO A 313 16.99 17.29 -14.05
N GLY A 314 17.03 17.65 -15.33
CA GLY A 314 16.85 16.72 -16.43
C GLY A 314 16.32 17.42 -17.67
N TRP A 315 15.30 16.84 -18.29
CA TRP A 315 14.79 17.28 -19.59
C TRP A 315 13.27 17.28 -19.62
N TRP A 316 12.71 18.32 -20.22
CA TRP A 316 11.32 18.42 -20.61
C TRP A 316 11.23 18.23 -22.11
N LEU A 317 10.50 17.21 -22.54
CA LEU A 317 10.30 16.87 -23.94
C LEU A 317 8.87 17.25 -24.33
N LYS A 318 8.75 18.00 -25.44
CA LYS A 318 7.46 18.44 -25.99
C LYS A 318 7.43 18.31 -27.51
N ALA A 319 6.24 18.13 -28.09
CA ALA A 319 6.09 18.18 -29.54
C ALA A 319 6.41 19.60 -30.08
N ARG A 320 7.16 19.71 -31.20
CA ARG A 320 7.56 21.00 -31.78
C ARG A 320 6.39 21.85 -32.27
N ASP A 321 5.37 21.21 -32.81
CA ASP A 321 4.32 21.88 -33.60
C ASP A 321 3.10 22.33 -32.77
N ASP A 322 3.02 21.97 -31.48
CA ASP A 322 1.92 22.37 -30.61
C ASP A 322 2.32 22.33 -29.12
N ASP A 323 2.28 23.50 -28.46
CA ASP A 323 2.52 23.66 -27.02
C ASP A 323 1.40 23.03 -26.15
N VAL A 324 0.33 22.51 -26.75
CA VAL A 324 -0.86 21.98 -26.06
C VAL A 324 -1.06 20.47 -26.29
N SER A 325 -0.19 19.79 -27.04
CA SER A 325 -0.42 18.39 -27.46
C SER A 325 -0.05 17.35 -26.41
N ALA A 326 1.24 17.15 -26.11
CA ALA A 326 1.70 16.18 -25.10
C ALA A 326 3.12 16.51 -24.59
N GLU A 327 3.38 16.21 -23.32
CA GLU A 327 4.65 16.51 -22.66
C GLU A 327 5.12 15.37 -21.76
N VAL A 328 6.44 15.22 -21.66
CA VAL A 328 7.09 14.32 -20.71
C VAL A 328 8.26 14.99 -20.02
N VAL A 329 8.36 14.81 -18.70
CA VAL A 329 9.47 15.32 -17.89
C VAL A 329 10.32 14.14 -17.42
N ALA A 330 11.52 14.04 -17.97
CA ALA A 330 12.52 13.05 -17.64
C ALA A 330 13.58 13.65 -16.70
N GLN A 331 13.85 12.98 -15.59
CA GLN A 331 14.91 13.39 -14.68
C GLN A 331 16.25 12.80 -15.11
N GLU A 332 17.34 13.53 -14.90
CA GLU A 332 18.70 12.99 -14.99
C GLU A 332 18.84 11.71 -14.16
N PRO A 333 19.41 10.62 -14.73
CA PRO A 333 19.50 9.35 -14.03
C PRO A 333 20.26 9.45 -12.70
N ILE A 334 19.72 8.82 -11.66
CA ILE A 334 20.40 8.68 -10.36
C ILE A 334 20.80 7.22 -10.22
N ASP A 335 22.09 6.91 -10.08
CA ASP A 335 22.61 5.55 -9.92
C ASP A 335 22.10 4.55 -10.99
N GLY A 336 21.92 5.02 -12.23
CA GLY A 336 21.40 4.21 -13.34
C GLY A 336 19.88 4.11 -13.41
N PHE A 337 19.13 4.89 -12.63
CA PHE A 337 17.67 4.90 -12.64
C PHE A 337 17.13 6.18 -13.28
N GLY A 338 16.39 6.03 -14.38
CA GLY A 338 15.64 7.10 -15.03
C GLY A 338 14.23 7.22 -14.46
N ILE A 339 13.80 8.45 -14.15
CA ILE A 339 12.46 8.72 -13.62
C ILE A 339 11.71 9.64 -14.58
N LEU A 340 10.53 9.19 -15.01
CA LEU A 340 9.55 9.99 -15.75
C LEU A 340 8.50 10.52 -14.74
N TRP A 341 8.53 11.82 -14.48
CA TRP A 341 7.71 12.46 -13.44
C TRP A 341 6.33 12.87 -13.92
N TRP A 342 6.24 13.28 -15.17
CA TRP A 342 5.02 13.78 -15.78
C TRP A 342 4.92 13.23 -17.19
N PHE A 343 3.75 12.73 -17.54
CA PHE A 343 3.43 12.20 -18.85
C PHE A 343 1.94 12.41 -19.08
N GLY A 344 1.59 13.18 -20.11
CA GLY A 344 0.19 13.38 -20.46
C GLY A 344 -0.02 14.38 -21.59
N ALA A 345 -1.15 14.23 -22.27
CA ALA A 345 -1.66 15.17 -23.25
C ALA A 345 -2.65 16.16 -22.62
N ALA A 346 -2.76 17.38 -23.16
CA ALA A 346 -3.80 18.29 -22.70
C ALA A 346 -5.18 17.73 -23.07
N ALA A 347 -6.19 18.01 -22.23
CA ALA A 347 -7.56 17.53 -22.44
C ALA A 347 -8.05 17.86 -23.86
N GLY A 348 -8.37 16.81 -24.64
CA GLY A 348 -8.86 16.92 -26.02
C GLY A 348 -7.80 16.76 -27.12
N HIS A 349 -6.53 16.54 -26.77
CA HIS A 349 -5.41 16.36 -27.72
C HIS A 349 -4.64 15.03 -27.52
N ALA A 350 -5.29 14.03 -26.90
CA ALA A 350 -4.70 12.70 -26.74
C ALA A 350 -4.48 12.04 -28.11
N ASP A 351 -3.21 11.89 -28.49
CA ASP A 351 -2.76 11.18 -29.68
C ASP A 351 -1.81 10.07 -29.23
N GLU A 352 -2.29 8.82 -29.29
CA GLU A 352 -1.53 7.65 -28.86
C GLU A 352 -0.22 7.46 -29.64
N GLY A 353 -0.15 7.93 -30.89
CA GLY A 353 1.06 7.88 -31.70
C GLY A 353 2.12 8.85 -31.19
N LEU A 354 1.71 10.08 -30.88
CA LEU A 354 2.58 11.11 -30.32
C LEU A 354 3.06 10.74 -28.91
N GLU A 355 2.15 10.25 -28.08
CA GLU A 355 2.43 9.80 -26.71
C GLU A 355 3.45 8.65 -26.69
N ARG A 356 3.32 7.70 -27.62
CA ARG A 356 4.28 6.60 -27.81
C ARG A 356 5.66 7.09 -28.24
N GLU A 357 5.70 8.03 -29.18
CA GLU A 357 6.96 8.61 -29.66
C GLU A 357 7.67 9.38 -28.55
N LEU A 358 6.95 10.21 -27.79
CA LEU A 358 7.50 10.94 -26.64
C LEU A 358 8.05 9.98 -25.58
N LEU A 359 7.33 8.91 -25.26
CA LEU A 359 7.76 7.90 -24.29
C LEU A 359 9.02 7.14 -24.78
N SER A 360 9.10 6.84 -26.07
CA SER A 360 10.26 6.18 -26.70
C SER A 360 11.49 7.09 -26.71
N GLN A 361 11.32 8.37 -27.06
CA GLN A 361 12.43 9.33 -27.07
C GLN A 361 12.92 9.67 -25.66
N ALA A 362 12.01 9.82 -24.69
CA ALA A 362 12.37 10.00 -23.30
C ALA A 362 13.18 8.81 -22.76
N ASP A 363 12.78 7.58 -23.10
CA ASP A 363 13.54 6.39 -22.72
C ASP A 363 14.94 6.35 -23.33
N THR A 364 15.03 6.64 -24.64
CA THR A 364 16.30 6.66 -25.36
C THR A 364 17.24 7.68 -24.71
N LEU A 365 16.73 8.88 -24.43
CA LEU A 365 17.47 9.94 -23.76
C LEU A 365 17.98 9.51 -22.37
N LEU A 366 17.14 8.85 -21.57
CA LEU A 366 17.52 8.33 -20.26
C LEU A 366 18.64 7.28 -20.37
N HIS A 367 18.52 6.34 -21.31
CA HIS A 367 19.53 5.29 -21.53
C HIS A 367 20.86 5.85 -22.06
N GLU A 368 20.82 6.84 -22.96
CA GLU A 368 22.02 7.56 -23.43
C GLU A 368 22.77 8.24 -22.27
N HIS A 369 22.04 8.68 -21.25
CA HIS A 369 22.59 9.29 -20.03
C HIS A 369 22.84 8.27 -18.91
N GLY A 370 22.84 6.97 -19.23
CA GLY A 370 23.28 5.90 -18.33
C GLY A 370 22.17 5.26 -17.49
N ALA A 371 20.89 5.49 -17.79
CA ALA A 371 19.82 4.72 -17.19
C ALA A 371 19.84 3.26 -17.68
N SER A 372 19.73 2.30 -16.75
CA SER A 372 19.49 0.89 -17.02
C SER A 372 18.03 0.49 -16.75
N GLU A 373 17.32 1.25 -15.93
CA GLU A 373 15.93 1.05 -15.59
C GLU A 373 15.17 2.38 -15.68
N THR A 374 13.92 2.34 -16.13
CA THR A 374 13.04 3.51 -16.22
C THR A 374 11.76 3.29 -15.44
N VAL A 375 11.40 4.28 -14.61
CA VAL A 375 10.19 4.28 -13.78
C VAL A 375 9.25 5.39 -14.22
N LEU A 376 7.95 5.10 -14.20
CA LEU A 376 6.88 6.06 -14.49
C LEU A 376 5.76 5.93 -13.44
N TYR A 377 5.18 7.07 -13.08
CA TYR A 377 4.00 7.16 -12.21
C TYR A 377 2.80 7.59 -13.03
N ALA A 378 1.79 6.72 -13.14
CA ALA A 378 0.57 7.01 -13.88
C ALA A 378 -0.59 7.30 -12.92
N ALA A 379 -1.14 8.52 -12.96
CA ALA A 379 -2.39 8.86 -12.28
C ALA A 379 -3.59 8.45 -13.16
N GLY A 380 -4.71 8.07 -12.53
CA GLY A 380 -5.89 7.56 -13.24
C GLY A 380 -6.99 8.58 -13.54
N ASP A 381 -6.71 9.89 -13.56
CA ASP A 381 -7.73 10.91 -13.79
C ASP A 381 -7.33 11.94 -14.87
N PRO A 382 -7.84 11.81 -16.11
CA PRO A 382 -8.59 10.65 -16.64
C PRO A 382 -7.70 9.40 -16.74
N GLU A 383 -8.30 8.21 -16.76
CA GLU A 383 -7.55 6.95 -16.81
C GLU A 383 -6.79 6.84 -18.14
N PRO A 384 -5.46 6.66 -18.13
CA PRO A 384 -4.66 6.63 -19.34
C PRO A 384 -4.88 5.32 -20.12
N CYS A 385 -4.57 5.32 -21.41
CA CYS A 385 -4.62 4.10 -22.23
C CYS A 385 -3.52 3.13 -21.80
N TRP A 386 -3.87 2.07 -21.05
CA TRP A 386 -2.89 1.13 -20.50
C TRP A 386 -2.13 0.34 -21.58
N GLU A 387 -2.76 0.11 -22.74
CA GLU A 387 -2.12 -0.56 -23.88
C GLU A 387 -0.86 0.17 -24.38
N LEU A 388 -0.80 1.49 -24.20
CA LEU A 388 0.38 2.29 -24.53
C LEU A 388 1.59 1.87 -23.70
N PHE A 389 1.42 1.73 -22.39
CA PHE A 389 2.49 1.36 -21.47
C PHE A 389 2.91 -0.09 -21.64
N ASP A 390 1.95 -0.99 -21.85
CA ASP A 390 2.20 -2.40 -22.13
C ASP A 390 3.02 -2.57 -23.42
N THR A 391 2.63 -1.85 -24.49
CA THR A 391 3.35 -1.87 -25.77
C THR A 391 4.74 -1.24 -25.66
N ALA A 392 4.90 -0.24 -24.79
CA ALA A 392 6.18 0.37 -24.47
C ALA A 392 7.07 -0.48 -23.54
N GLY A 393 6.59 -1.64 -23.09
CA GLY A 393 7.33 -2.60 -22.29
C GLY A 393 7.39 -2.27 -20.80
N PHE A 394 6.50 -1.41 -20.30
CA PHE A 394 6.37 -1.14 -18.88
C PHE A 394 5.54 -2.22 -18.19
N ALA A 395 6.03 -2.71 -17.05
CA ALA A 395 5.27 -3.60 -16.19
C ALA A 395 4.73 -2.82 -14.98
N GLU A 396 3.46 -3.06 -14.62
CA GLU A 396 2.90 -2.57 -13.36
C GLU A 396 3.50 -3.35 -12.18
N ILE A 397 4.15 -2.62 -11.27
CA ILE A 397 4.86 -3.20 -10.13
C ILE A 397 4.05 -3.09 -8.83
N ASP A 398 3.35 -1.96 -8.65
CA ASP A 398 2.54 -1.69 -7.47
C ASP A 398 1.56 -0.54 -7.71
N HIS A 399 0.60 -0.41 -6.81
CA HIS A 399 -0.32 0.71 -6.70
C HIS A 399 0.03 1.57 -5.50
N LEU A 400 0.32 2.85 -5.74
CA LEU A 400 0.71 3.81 -4.72
C LEU A 400 -0.52 4.58 -4.22
N ALA A 401 -0.63 4.81 -2.92
CA ALA A 401 -1.70 5.63 -2.36
C ALA A 401 -1.22 6.59 -1.27
N SER A 402 -1.75 7.81 -1.28
CA SER A 402 -1.72 8.73 -0.15
C SER A 402 -2.98 8.54 0.71
N PHE A 403 -2.91 8.88 2.00
CA PHE A 403 -3.98 8.60 2.95
C PHE A 403 -4.40 9.86 3.72
N THR A 404 -5.70 9.99 4.02
CA THR A 404 -6.25 11.09 4.82
C THR A 404 -7.19 10.55 5.90
N ARG A 405 -6.96 10.96 7.14
CA ARG A 405 -7.86 10.75 8.27
C ARG A 405 -8.55 12.08 8.60
N PRO A 406 -9.88 12.18 8.47
CA PRO A 406 -10.61 13.40 8.83
C PRO A 406 -10.56 13.62 10.34
N SER A 407 -10.72 14.87 10.79
CA SER A 407 -10.98 15.15 12.21
C SER A 407 -12.36 14.60 12.61
N PRO A 408 -12.52 14.04 13.82
CA PRO A 408 -13.82 13.66 14.33
C PRO A 408 -14.74 14.90 14.39
N PRO A 409 -16.05 14.75 14.09
CA PRO A 409 -16.98 15.85 14.16
C PRO A 409 -17.01 16.42 15.59
N THR A 410 -16.79 17.72 15.71
CA THR A 410 -16.92 18.44 16.98
C THR A 410 -18.40 18.47 17.36
N ASP A 411 -18.85 17.53 18.19
CA ASP A 411 -20.17 17.57 18.78
C ASP A 411 -20.19 18.71 19.83
N ARG A 412 -20.41 19.94 19.36
CA ARG A 412 -20.73 21.07 20.24
C ARG A 412 -22.24 21.19 20.32
N PRO A 413 -22.86 20.89 21.48
CA PRO A 413 -24.26 21.26 21.68
C PRO A 413 -24.34 22.78 21.56
N HIS A 414 -25.15 23.26 20.62
CA HIS A 414 -25.58 24.65 20.62
C HIS A 414 -26.34 24.89 21.93
N PRO A 415 -25.87 25.76 22.84
CA PRO A 415 -26.74 26.21 23.92
C PRO A 415 -27.82 27.05 23.25
N GLY A 416 -29.05 26.53 23.28
CA GLY A 416 -30.23 27.22 22.78
C GLY A 416 -30.28 28.64 23.36
N ARG A 417 -30.34 29.62 22.46
CA ARG A 417 -30.86 30.94 22.83
C ARG A 417 -32.38 30.87 22.68
N GLY A 418 -33.03 30.54 23.79
CA GLY A 418 -34.38 31.03 24.06
C GLY A 418 -34.29 32.49 24.47
N LEU A 419 -34.95 33.36 23.70
CA LEU A 419 -36.04 34.26 24.12
C LEU A 419 -36.46 35.11 22.93
#